data_AF-A0A0F8WL56-F1
#
_entry.id   AF-A0A0F8WL56-F1
#
_cell.length_a   1.000
_cell.length_b   1.000
_cell.length_c   1.000
_cell.angle_alpha   90.00
_cell.angle_beta   90.00
_cell.angle_gamma   90.00
#
_symmetry.space_group_name_H-M   'P 1'
#
loop_
_entity.id
_entity.type
_entity.pdbx_description
1 polymer ?
#
loop_
_entity_poly.entity_id
_entity_poly.type
_entity_poly.pdbx_seq_one_letter_code
_entity_poly.pdbx_strand_id
1 'polypeptide(L)'
;MPPSFDGFGSYPEHMQSSNMFKNIGRLGIEMYLLFQHHTTLDILRHVSTDHDLFTITGTGWHFVKYLGPAVVLVGVDCRSERNQHQVIAGPTYQGIFPKVAMLPPTVQHCLWMVSVPIIYPRLETAETIAQTITTGKRAVTGAYNVLGKVTSSVAGVVGAKDMVGSGFDSVKRAVGKSGLMGSILSPFGELDLLDELRDQWTHESKDLERTYFIRTLQGIAHQKSLRMTFLSGAVNVCGAGLVHDPAHPSDHKTIYQIISSSVVNGPPPSYILKLLHSSNKALYVPANGHRSTPSHPTDTKEDMMEIFQTDVTGQAREHKKLMARRNYAAVVAYDPEAVVGQGQGLAPPHPGAAATPGGSGSGSGKAGKLNLAIDFMVQGEGSYGQVVKFGPVVVPSLEHGK
;
A
#
# COMPACT_ATOMS: atom_id res chain seq x y z
N MET A 1 16.75 -3.94 -18.84
CA MET A 1 16.20 -2.60 -18.58
C MET A 1 17.19 -1.88 -17.69
N PRO A 2 17.56 -0.61 -17.96
CA PRO A 2 18.18 0.21 -16.94
C PRO A 2 17.23 0.24 -15.72
N PRO A 3 17.76 0.38 -14.49
CA PRO A 3 16.92 0.48 -13.30
C PRO A 3 15.91 1.60 -13.53
N SER A 4 14.63 1.30 -13.30
CA SER A 4 13.62 2.33 -13.22
C SER A 4 14.12 3.39 -12.24
N PHE A 5 14.17 4.65 -12.67
CA PHE A 5 14.42 5.79 -11.78
C PHE A 5 13.22 5.91 -10.83
N ASP A 6 13.11 5.00 -9.88
CA ASP A 6 12.08 5.07 -8.86
C ASP A 6 12.50 6.15 -7.86
N GLY A 7 11.71 7.21 -7.80
CA GLY A 7 11.89 8.29 -6.84
C GLY A 7 12.65 9.49 -7.40
N PHE A 8 12.02 10.26 -8.30
CA PHE A 8 12.56 11.55 -8.76
C PHE A 8 13.04 12.44 -7.58
N GLY A 9 12.29 12.46 -6.48
CA GLY A 9 12.62 13.22 -5.27
C GLY A 9 13.69 12.61 -4.35
N SER A 10 14.22 11.45 -4.71
CA SER A 10 15.09 10.64 -3.84
C SER A 10 16.56 10.89 -4.13
N TYR A 11 16.85 11.47 -5.30
CA TYR A 11 18.18 11.84 -5.74
C TYR A 11 18.63 13.17 -5.13
N PRO A 12 19.95 13.45 -5.04
CA PRO A 12 20.45 14.75 -4.63
C PRO A 12 19.94 15.89 -5.53
N GLU A 13 19.81 17.09 -4.97
CA GLU A 13 19.26 18.26 -5.66
C GLU A 13 19.95 18.58 -7.00
N HIS A 14 21.28 18.45 -7.08
CA HIS A 14 22.03 18.68 -8.32
C HIS A 14 21.64 17.71 -9.45
N MET A 15 21.20 16.49 -9.09
CA MET A 15 20.75 15.49 -10.06
C MET A 15 19.31 15.76 -10.48
N GLN A 16 18.42 16.05 -9.53
CA GLN A 16 17.02 16.41 -9.80
C GLN A 16 16.90 17.65 -10.71
N SER A 17 17.78 18.63 -10.48
CA SER A 17 17.81 19.89 -11.23
C SER A 17 18.49 19.78 -12.60
N SER A 18 19.11 18.64 -12.91
CA SER A 18 19.75 18.39 -14.20
C SER A 18 18.76 18.36 -15.36
N ASN A 19 19.21 18.74 -16.55
CA ASN A 19 18.38 18.74 -17.75
C ASN A 19 17.83 17.36 -18.09
N MET A 20 18.58 16.29 -17.78
CA MET A 20 18.15 14.91 -18.03
C MET A 20 16.95 14.55 -17.17
N PHE A 21 17.05 14.77 -15.85
CA PHE A 21 15.98 14.45 -14.91
C PHE A 21 14.73 15.29 -15.18
N LYS A 22 14.87 16.60 -15.41
CA LYS A 22 13.75 17.47 -15.76
C LYS A 22 13.02 17.01 -17.02
N ASN A 23 13.76 16.57 -18.05
CA ASN A 23 13.15 16.07 -19.29
C ASN A 23 12.42 14.74 -19.09
N ILE A 24 12.98 13.81 -18.31
CA ILE A 24 12.30 12.55 -17.97
C ILE A 24 11.01 12.84 -17.18
N GLY A 25 11.08 13.74 -16.19
CA GLY A 25 9.92 14.18 -15.41
C GLY A 25 8.82 14.79 -16.28
N ARG A 26 9.18 15.69 -17.21
CA ARG A 26 8.23 16.30 -18.17
C ARG A 26 7.50 15.24 -18.99
N LEU A 27 8.23 14.29 -19.57
CA LEU A 27 7.64 13.18 -20.34
C LEU A 27 6.77 12.28 -19.45
N GLY A 28 7.20 12.02 -18.21
CA GLY A 28 6.43 11.27 -17.23
C GLY A 28 5.08 11.93 -16.92
N ILE A 29 5.06 13.25 -16.75
CA ILE A 29 3.83 14.03 -16.53
C ILE A 29 2.93 13.96 -17.77
N GLU A 30 3.47 14.13 -18.98
CA GLU A 30 2.68 14.01 -20.22
C GLU A 30 2.01 12.64 -20.34
N MET A 31 2.73 11.55 -20.04
CA MET A 31 2.18 10.19 -20.07
C MET A 31 1.19 9.94 -18.94
N TYR A 32 1.42 10.50 -17.74
CA TYR A 32 0.48 10.43 -16.63
C TYR A 32 -0.86 11.08 -16.98
N LEU A 33 -0.82 12.30 -17.52
CA LEU A 33 -2.03 13.02 -17.95
C LEU A 33 -2.76 12.26 -19.05
N LEU A 34 -2.03 11.74 -20.04
CA LEU A 34 -2.62 11.02 -21.16
C LEU A 34 -3.24 9.69 -20.74
N PHE A 35 -2.52 8.84 -20.00
CA PHE A 35 -2.97 7.48 -19.73
C PHE A 35 -3.79 7.33 -18.44
N GLN A 36 -3.57 8.16 -17.42
CA GLN A 36 -4.31 8.04 -16.16
C GLN A 36 -5.49 9.01 -16.05
N HIS A 37 -5.41 10.17 -16.70
CA HIS A 37 -6.47 11.18 -16.67
C HIS A 37 -7.12 11.45 -18.03
N HIS A 38 -6.66 10.78 -19.10
CA HIS A 38 -7.18 10.96 -20.46
C HIS A 38 -7.26 12.43 -20.89
N THR A 39 -6.24 13.22 -20.53
CA THR A 39 -6.16 14.65 -20.81
C THR A 39 -4.74 15.07 -21.25
N THR A 40 -4.57 16.32 -21.63
CA THR A 40 -3.26 16.91 -21.99
C THR A 40 -3.07 18.25 -21.29
N LEU A 41 -1.83 18.72 -21.21
CA LEU A 41 -1.52 20.05 -20.69
C LEU A 41 -2.28 21.16 -21.44
N ASP A 42 -2.42 21.02 -22.75
CA ASP A 42 -3.13 22.01 -23.56
C ASP A 42 -4.62 22.02 -23.23
N ILE A 43 -5.27 20.86 -23.07
CA ILE A 43 -6.68 20.81 -22.65
C ILE A 43 -6.83 21.46 -21.27
N LEU A 44 -5.98 21.11 -20.31
CA LEU A 44 -6.05 21.65 -18.95
C LEU A 44 -5.86 23.17 -18.90
N ARG A 45 -5.03 23.74 -19.78
CA ARG A 45 -4.87 25.21 -19.89
C ARG A 45 -6.12 25.91 -20.42
N HIS A 46 -6.95 25.22 -21.19
CA HIS A 46 -8.18 25.78 -21.76
C HIS A 46 -9.43 25.45 -20.93
N VAL A 47 -9.31 24.60 -19.91
CA VAL A 47 -10.37 24.32 -18.94
C VAL A 47 -10.21 25.26 -17.74
N SER A 48 -11.24 26.04 -17.44
CA SER A 48 -11.21 27.04 -16.36
C SER A 48 -11.61 26.48 -14.98
N THR A 49 -11.85 25.18 -14.87
CA THR A 49 -12.39 24.56 -13.66
C THR A 49 -11.41 23.61 -12.97
N ASP A 50 -11.13 23.86 -11.69
CA ASP A 50 -10.29 22.99 -10.84
C ASP A 50 -11.06 21.82 -10.21
N HIS A 51 -12.19 21.42 -10.81
CA HIS A 51 -13.12 20.48 -10.19
C HIS A 51 -12.64 19.03 -10.23
N ASP A 52 -11.85 18.66 -11.24
CA ASP A 52 -11.37 17.28 -11.40
C ASP A 52 -9.86 17.19 -11.12
N LEU A 53 -9.05 17.85 -11.96
CA LEU A 53 -7.58 17.83 -11.88
C LEU A 53 -7.04 19.27 -11.82
N PHE A 54 -6.16 19.55 -10.85
CA PHE A 54 -5.69 20.91 -10.59
C PHE A 54 -4.25 20.94 -10.06
N THR A 55 -3.64 22.12 -10.10
CA THR A 55 -2.33 22.39 -9.50
C THR A 55 -2.49 23.37 -8.34
N ILE A 56 -1.64 23.27 -7.31
CA ILE A 56 -1.61 24.25 -6.21
C ILE A 56 -0.36 25.13 -6.32
N THR A 57 0.80 24.50 -6.50
CA THR A 57 2.11 25.15 -6.65
C THR A 57 2.54 25.31 -8.11
N GLY A 58 1.77 24.78 -9.05
CA GLY A 58 2.11 24.71 -10.47
C GLY A 58 3.06 23.58 -10.86
N THR A 59 3.55 22.78 -9.89
CA THR A 59 4.49 21.67 -10.15
C THR A 59 3.84 20.30 -10.09
N GLY A 60 2.86 20.11 -9.22
CA GLY A 60 2.14 18.84 -9.03
C GLY A 60 0.70 18.85 -9.54
N TRP A 61 0.18 17.66 -9.83
CA TRP A 61 -1.19 17.43 -10.29
C TRP A 61 -2.01 16.66 -9.26
N HIS A 62 -3.04 17.30 -8.70
CA HIS A 62 -3.89 16.77 -7.64
C HIS A 62 -5.33 16.66 -8.13
N PHE A 63 -6.12 15.78 -7.53
CA PHE A 63 -7.52 15.61 -7.92
C PHE A 63 -8.45 15.31 -6.74
N VAL A 64 -9.73 15.65 -6.92
CA VAL A 64 -10.81 15.29 -5.99
C VAL A 64 -11.97 14.74 -6.82
N LYS A 65 -12.11 13.41 -6.86
CA LYS A 65 -13.09 12.70 -7.70
C LYS A 65 -14.20 12.10 -6.84
N TYR A 66 -15.45 12.38 -7.18
CA TYR A 66 -16.62 11.80 -6.49
C TYR A 66 -16.92 10.41 -7.06
N LEU A 67 -16.98 9.41 -6.20
CA LEU A 67 -17.38 8.04 -6.52
C LEU A 67 -18.83 7.81 -6.05
N GLY A 68 -19.70 8.74 -6.43
CA GLY A 68 -21.06 8.88 -5.90
C GLY A 68 -21.17 9.98 -4.82
N PRO A 69 -22.35 10.14 -4.19
CA PRO A 69 -22.63 11.25 -3.28
C PRO A 69 -21.96 11.14 -1.91
N ALA A 70 -21.51 9.94 -1.54
CA ALA A 70 -21.04 9.60 -0.19
C ALA A 70 -19.56 9.21 -0.11
N VAL A 71 -18.89 9.01 -1.25
CA VAL A 71 -17.49 8.57 -1.31
C VAL A 71 -16.72 9.49 -2.24
N VAL A 72 -15.58 10.00 -1.77
CA VAL A 72 -14.66 10.82 -2.57
C VAL A 72 -13.27 10.19 -2.58
N LEU A 73 -12.59 10.29 -3.71
CA LEU A 73 -11.19 9.92 -3.89
C LEU A 73 -10.35 11.19 -4.09
N VAL A 74 -9.41 11.43 -3.19
CA VAL A 74 -8.47 12.54 -3.22
C VAL A 74 -7.11 12.00 -3.63
N GLY A 75 -6.62 12.44 -4.78
CA GLY A 75 -5.28 12.11 -5.28
C GLY A 75 -4.30 13.23 -5.01
N VAL A 76 -3.21 12.92 -4.31
CA VAL A 76 -2.10 13.84 -4.11
C VAL A 76 -0.90 13.43 -4.95
N ASP A 77 -0.32 14.37 -5.70
CA ASP A 77 0.97 14.17 -6.32
C ASP A 77 2.06 14.10 -5.25
N CYS A 78 2.50 12.88 -4.95
CA CYS A 78 3.60 12.63 -4.03
C CYS A 78 4.98 12.60 -4.71
N ARG A 79 5.09 12.92 -6.00
CA ARG A 79 6.31 12.78 -6.80
C ARG A 79 6.93 14.13 -7.14
N SER A 80 6.13 15.09 -7.62
CA SER A 80 6.63 16.34 -8.19
C SER A 80 7.29 17.29 -7.18
N GLU A 81 6.91 17.21 -5.90
CA GLU A 81 7.43 18.07 -4.82
C GLU A 81 8.32 17.36 -3.81
N ARG A 82 8.60 16.07 -4.07
CA ARG A 82 9.36 15.21 -3.17
C ARG A 82 10.84 15.62 -3.19
N ASN A 83 11.45 15.63 -2.01
CA ASN A 83 12.90 15.66 -1.84
C ASN A 83 13.33 14.73 -0.69
N GLN A 84 14.59 14.80 -0.26
CA GLN A 84 15.11 13.94 0.81
C GLN A 84 14.37 14.12 2.15
N HIS A 85 13.78 15.29 2.41
CA HIS A 85 13.16 15.66 3.69
C HIS A 85 11.64 15.79 3.64
N GLN A 86 11.03 15.90 2.47
CA GLN A 86 9.57 15.99 2.31
C GLN A 86 9.04 15.20 1.12
N VAL A 87 7.76 14.85 1.15
CA VAL A 87 7.03 14.24 0.06
C VAL A 87 6.17 15.25 -0.68
N ILE A 88 5.47 16.12 0.06
CA ILE A 88 4.54 17.12 -0.44
C ILE A 88 4.93 18.49 0.15
N ALA A 89 4.85 19.56 -0.65
CA ALA A 89 5.19 20.89 -0.18
C ALA A 89 4.11 21.45 0.77
N GLY A 90 4.55 22.29 1.72
CA GLY A 90 3.65 23.00 2.65
C GLY A 90 2.47 23.70 1.96
N PRO A 91 2.67 24.49 0.89
CA PRO A 91 1.58 25.14 0.15
C PRO A 91 0.55 24.16 -0.42
N THR A 92 0.98 22.97 -0.86
CA THR A 92 0.08 21.93 -1.37
C THR A 92 -0.85 21.41 -0.28
N TYR A 93 -0.35 21.22 0.94
CA TYR A 93 -1.22 20.93 2.09
C TYR A 93 -2.23 22.05 2.35
N GLN A 94 -1.78 23.30 2.31
CA GLN A 94 -2.65 24.46 2.51
C GLN A 94 -3.70 24.62 1.40
N GLY A 95 -3.45 24.13 0.19
CA GLY A 95 -4.43 24.14 -0.90
C GLY A 95 -5.39 22.95 -0.86
N ILE A 96 -4.94 21.77 -0.46
CA ILE A 96 -5.76 20.54 -0.54
C ILE A 96 -6.62 20.30 0.71
N PHE A 97 -6.11 20.59 1.91
CA PHE A 97 -6.89 20.38 3.13
C PHE A 97 -8.18 21.22 3.17
N PRO A 98 -8.20 22.50 2.76
CA PRO A 98 -9.45 23.25 2.66
C PRO A 98 -10.43 22.64 1.66
N LYS A 99 -9.95 22.11 0.52
CA LYS A 99 -10.82 21.43 -0.45
C LYS A 99 -11.52 20.22 0.18
N VAL A 100 -10.82 19.46 1.04
CA VAL A 100 -11.40 18.33 1.78
C VAL A 100 -12.31 18.78 2.92
N ALA A 101 -11.93 19.83 3.66
CA ALA A 101 -12.78 20.40 4.71
C ALA A 101 -14.07 21.02 4.17
N MET A 102 -14.09 21.44 2.90
CA MET A 102 -15.26 21.99 2.22
C MET A 102 -16.10 20.95 1.47
N LEU A 103 -15.80 19.65 1.60
CA LEU A 103 -16.62 18.61 1.00
C LEU A 103 -18.08 18.67 1.47
N PRO A 104 -19.05 18.32 0.61
CA PRO A 104 -20.46 18.27 0.98
C PRO A 104 -20.72 17.37 2.20
N PRO A 105 -21.70 17.69 3.05
CA PRO A 105 -22.05 16.88 4.23
C PRO A 105 -22.61 15.49 3.88
N THR A 106 -22.93 15.24 2.61
CA THR A 106 -23.34 13.90 2.14
C THR A 106 -22.17 12.92 2.08
N VAL A 107 -20.92 13.42 2.01
CA VAL A 107 -19.71 12.60 1.93
C VAL A 107 -19.41 11.97 3.29
N GLN A 108 -19.34 10.64 3.32
CA GLN A 108 -19.08 9.85 4.52
C GLN A 108 -17.67 9.25 4.53
N HIS A 109 -17.09 8.99 3.35
CA HIS A 109 -15.76 8.42 3.18
C HIS A 109 -14.87 9.26 2.27
N CYS A 110 -13.65 9.52 2.72
CA CYS A 110 -12.61 10.18 1.96
C CYS A 110 -11.39 9.27 1.81
N LEU A 111 -11.22 8.75 0.60
CA LEU A 111 -10.13 7.88 0.20
C LEU A 111 -8.96 8.77 -0.26
N TRP A 112 -7.79 8.62 0.34
CA TRP A 112 -6.58 9.36 0.01
C TRP A 112 -5.62 8.47 -0.75
N MET A 113 -5.43 8.73 -2.04
CA MET A 113 -4.47 8.01 -2.86
C MET A 113 -3.08 8.60 -2.65
N VAL A 114 -2.21 7.85 -1.97
CA VAL A 114 -0.82 8.22 -1.65
C VAL A 114 0.11 7.17 -2.21
N SER A 115 1.21 7.57 -2.86
CA SER A 115 2.00 6.62 -3.66
C SER A 115 2.62 5.47 -2.85
N VAL A 116 3.07 5.77 -1.63
CA VAL A 116 3.80 4.86 -0.73
C VAL A 116 3.06 4.82 0.62
N PRO A 117 3.04 3.68 1.33
CA PRO A 117 2.37 3.52 2.62
C PRO A 117 2.82 4.55 3.67
N ILE A 118 1.84 5.21 4.29
CA ILE A 118 2.03 6.04 5.49
C ILE A 118 2.12 5.15 6.74
N ILE A 119 1.32 4.09 6.79
CA ILE A 119 1.33 3.09 7.86
C ILE A 119 2.03 1.83 7.34
N TYR A 120 3.18 1.47 7.90
CA TYR A 120 3.96 0.34 7.37
C TYR A 120 4.97 -0.18 8.39
N PRO A 121 5.33 -1.48 8.39
CA PRO A 121 6.36 -1.95 9.29
C PRO A 121 7.69 -1.21 9.09
N ARG A 122 8.35 -0.88 10.20
CA ARG A 122 9.67 -0.23 10.18
C ARG A 122 10.75 -1.29 10.12
N LEU A 123 11.72 -1.13 9.22
CA LEU A 123 12.97 -1.88 9.34
C LEU A 123 13.80 -1.26 10.46
N GLU A 124 14.24 -2.09 11.41
CA GLU A 124 15.19 -1.66 12.42
C GLU A 124 16.60 -1.62 11.84
N THR A 125 17.40 -0.69 12.36
CA THR A 125 18.83 -0.37 12.12
C THR A 125 19.57 -1.08 10.98
N ALA A 126 20.42 -0.33 10.27
CA ALA A 126 21.30 -0.88 9.22
C ALA A 126 22.09 -2.13 9.67
N GLU A 127 22.39 -2.27 10.96
CA GLU A 127 23.00 -3.46 11.57
C GLU A 127 22.13 -4.71 11.47
N THR A 128 20.82 -4.62 11.75
CA THR A 128 19.88 -5.76 11.63
C THR A 128 19.74 -6.20 10.18
N ILE A 129 19.73 -5.24 9.26
CA ILE A 129 19.72 -5.49 7.82
C ILE A 129 21.02 -6.21 7.41
N ALA A 130 22.19 -5.69 7.80
CA ALA A 130 23.49 -6.25 7.47
C ALA A 130 23.71 -7.67 8.05
N GLN A 131 23.28 -7.91 9.29
CA GLN A 131 23.36 -9.24 9.93
C GLN A 131 22.46 -10.26 9.23
N THR A 132 21.25 -9.86 8.83
CA THR A 132 20.30 -10.74 8.15
C THR A 132 20.76 -11.07 6.73
N ILE A 133 21.32 -10.10 6.01
CA ILE A 133 21.96 -10.30 4.71
C ILE A 133 23.15 -11.26 4.84
N THR A 134 24.01 -11.06 5.84
CA THR A 134 25.17 -11.94 6.10
C THR A 134 24.73 -13.37 6.42
N THR A 135 23.67 -13.52 7.20
CA THR A 135 23.08 -14.82 7.55
C THR A 135 22.49 -15.51 6.33
N GLY A 136 21.76 -14.77 5.47
CA GLY A 136 21.25 -15.27 4.19
C GLY A 136 22.37 -15.74 3.26
N LYS A 137 23.44 -14.94 3.11
CA LYS A 137 24.63 -15.31 2.32
C LYS A 137 25.29 -16.59 2.87
N ARG A 138 25.45 -16.72 4.20
CA ARG A 138 26.01 -17.92 4.83
C ARG A 138 25.15 -19.16 4.62
N ALA A 139 23.82 -19.03 4.67
CA ALA A 139 22.91 -20.15 4.44
C ALA A 139 22.99 -20.68 2.99
N VAL A 140 23.04 -19.77 2.00
CA VAL A 140 23.18 -20.15 0.58
C VAL A 140 24.53 -20.81 0.31
N THR A 141 25.62 -20.23 0.81
CA THR A 141 26.97 -20.81 0.66
C THR A 141 27.11 -22.14 1.42
N GLY A 142 26.47 -22.26 2.59
CA GLY A 142 26.42 -23.49 3.37
C GLY A 142 25.67 -24.62 2.64
N ALA A 143 24.51 -24.31 2.06
CA ALA A 143 23.76 -25.26 1.23
C ALA A 143 24.57 -25.70 0.00
N TYR A 144 25.31 -24.79 -0.64
CA TYR A 144 26.19 -25.11 -1.76
C TYR A 144 27.34 -26.05 -1.34
N ASN A 145 27.96 -25.80 -0.18
CA ASN A 145 29.03 -26.64 0.35
C ASN A 145 28.55 -28.02 0.79
N VAL A 146 27.35 -28.13 1.37
CA VAL A 146 26.76 -29.42 1.74
C VAL A 146 26.34 -30.20 0.50
N LEU A 147 25.70 -29.56 -0.49
CA LEU A 147 25.36 -30.20 -1.75
C LEU A 147 26.62 -30.68 -2.49
N GLY A 148 27.68 -29.86 -2.50
CA GLY A 148 29.00 -30.25 -3.01
C GLY A 148 29.59 -31.47 -2.30
N LYS A 149 29.50 -31.53 -0.96
CA LYS A 149 30.00 -32.66 -0.15
C LYS A 149 29.19 -33.94 -0.32
N VAL A 150 27.87 -33.83 -0.50
CA VAL A 150 27.00 -34.99 -0.78
C VAL A 150 27.29 -35.52 -2.18
N THR A 151 27.52 -34.66 -3.18
CA THR A 151 27.93 -35.12 -4.52
C THR A 151 29.34 -35.71 -4.57
N SER A 152 30.27 -35.25 -3.73
CA SER A 152 31.62 -35.80 -3.68
C SER A 152 31.70 -37.15 -2.94
N SER A 153 30.72 -37.47 -2.10
CA SER A 153 30.65 -38.77 -1.41
C SER A 153 30.03 -39.89 -2.26
N VAL A 154 29.25 -39.55 -3.30
CA VAL A 154 28.79 -40.54 -4.31
C VAL A 154 29.84 -40.77 -5.41
N ALA A 155 30.80 -39.87 -5.57
CA ALA A 155 31.90 -40.03 -6.55
C ALA A 155 32.96 -41.07 -6.12
N GLY A 156 32.94 -41.53 -4.87
CA GLY A 156 33.93 -42.46 -4.32
C GLY A 156 33.63 -43.94 -4.55
N VAL A 157 32.43 -44.32 -4.99
CA VAL A 157 32.03 -45.74 -5.12
C VAL A 157 31.31 -45.94 -6.45
N VAL A 158 32.07 -46.49 -7.41
CA VAL A 158 31.61 -47.14 -8.66
C VAL A 158 31.14 -46.22 -9.80
N GLY A 159 32.07 -45.90 -10.70
CA GLY A 159 31.94 -46.22 -12.13
C GLY A 159 30.71 -45.76 -12.94
N ALA A 160 30.15 -44.56 -12.73
CA ALA A 160 29.07 -44.03 -13.58
C ALA A 160 29.32 -42.57 -14.01
N LYS A 161 30.24 -42.38 -14.97
CA LYS A 161 30.64 -41.06 -15.49
C LYS A 161 29.53 -40.35 -16.28
N ASP A 162 28.58 -41.10 -16.85
CA ASP A 162 27.53 -40.54 -17.72
C ASP A 162 26.23 -40.15 -17.00
N MET A 163 25.96 -40.67 -15.80
CA MET A 163 24.79 -40.27 -15.00
C MET A 163 25.00 -38.97 -14.21
N VAL A 164 26.25 -38.58 -13.97
CA VAL A 164 26.59 -37.35 -13.22
C VAL A 164 26.43 -36.10 -14.10
N GLY A 165 26.59 -36.22 -15.41
CA GLY A 165 26.43 -35.10 -16.35
C GLY A 165 24.99 -34.60 -16.48
N SER A 166 24.00 -35.51 -16.52
CA SER A 166 22.59 -35.15 -16.72
C SER A 166 21.93 -34.52 -15.48
N GLY A 167 22.35 -34.94 -14.28
CA GLY A 167 21.93 -34.32 -13.01
C GLY A 167 22.50 -32.92 -12.83
N PHE A 168 23.77 -32.72 -13.21
CA PHE A 168 24.43 -31.42 -13.13
C PHE A 168 23.84 -30.39 -14.11
N ASP A 169 23.45 -30.81 -15.31
CA ASP A 169 22.82 -29.93 -16.31
C ASP A 169 21.35 -29.61 -15.98
N SER A 170 20.63 -30.53 -15.34
CA SER A 170 19.26 -30.30 -14.88
C SER A 170 19.22 -29.32 -13.70
N VAL A 171 20.17 -29.43 -12.76
CA VAL A 171 20.31 -28.49 -11.64
C VAL A 171 20.89 -27.15 -12.11
N LYS A 172 21.87 -27.12 -13.04
CA LYS A 172 22.33 -25.86 -13.67
C LYS A 172 21.24 -25.16 -14.47
N ARG A 173 20.36 -25.90 -15.15
CA ARG A 173 19.21 -25.31 -15.87
C ARG A 173 18.09 -24.87 -14.92
N ALA A 174 17.83 -25.58 -13.83
CA ALA A 174 16.83 -25.22 -12.84
C ALA A 174 17.26 -24.01 -11.97
N VAL A 175 18.54 -23.93 -11.62
CA VAL A 175 19.11 -22.84 -10.82
C VAL A 175 19.51 -21.65 -11.71
N GLY A 176 19.98 -21.87 -12.94
CA GLY A 176 20.30 -20.81 -13.90
C GLY A 176 19.10 -20.07 -14.48
N LYS A 177 17.89 -20.65 -14.42
CA LYS A 177 16.62 -19.98 -14.77
C LYS A 177 15.93 -19.31 -13.59
N SER A 178 16.34 -19.61 -12.36
CA SER A 178 15.86 -18.91 -11.17
C SER A 178 16.86 -17.80 -10.87
N GLY A 179 16.54 -16.56 -11.22
CA GLY A 179 17.40 -15.36 -11.04
C GLY A 179 17.86 -15.04 -9.60
N LEU A 180 17.77 -16.01 -8.68
CA LEU A 180 18.16 -15.94 -7.28
C LEU A 180 19.67 -15.74 -7.06
N MET A 181 20.54 -16.20 -7.97
CA MET A 181 21.99 -16.10 -7.76
C MET A 181 22.58 -14.71 -8.08
N GLY A 182 21.92 -13.94 -8.96
CA GLY A 182 22.36 -12.59 -9.35
C GLY A 182 21.86 -11.48 -8.42
N SER A 183 20.66 -11.64 -7.85
CA SER A 183 20.02 -10.61 -7.03
C SER A 183 20.62 -10.48 -5.61
N ILE A 184 21.15 -11.57 -5.04
CA ILE A 184 21.65 -11.61 -3.65
C ILE A 184 23.13 -11.15 -3.51
N LEU A 185 23.88 -11.10 -4.62
CA LEU A 185 25.33 -10.83 -4.59
C LEU A 185 25.74 -9.48 -5.21
N SER A 186 24.82 -8.71 -5.77
CA SER A 186 25.19 -7.41 -6.35
C SER A 186 25.33 -6.34 -5.25
N PRO A 187 26.48 -5.65 -5.12
CA PRO A 187 26.61 -4.48 -4.25
C PRO A 187 25.68 -3.33 -4.68
N PHE A 188 25.17 -3.38 -5.92
CA PHE A 188 24.19 -2.44 -6.44
C PHE A 188 22.76 -2.64 -5.88
N GLY A 189 22.39 -3.86 -5.46
CA GLY A 189 21.07 -4.12 -4.85
C GLY A 189 20.97 -3.65 -3.39
N GLU A 190 22.10 -3.46 -2.71
CA GLU A 190 22.16 -2.93 -1.34
C GLU A 190 21.93 -1.41 -1.31
N LEU A 191 22.49 -0.70 -2.30
CA LEU A 191 22.26 0.74 -2.49
C LEU A 191 20.80 1.03 -2.86
N ASP A 192 20.20 0.20 -3.72
CA ASP A 192 18.80 0.32 -4.15
C ASP A 192 17.82 0.18 -2.98
N LEU A 193 18.03 -0.82 -2.10
CA LEU A 193 17.19 -1.02 -0.92
C LEU A 193 17.25 0.15 0.07
N LEU A 194 18.44 0.73 0.31
CA LEU A 194 18.59 1.86 1.23
C LEU A 194 17.92 3.13 0.69
N ASP A 195 18.01 3.35 -0.62
CA ASP A 195 17.32 4.47 -1.27
C ASP A 195 15.79 4.27 -1.24
N GLU A 196 15.29 3.06 -1.52
CA GLU A 196 13.86 2.73 -1.36
C GLU A 196 13.36 2.93 0.08
N LEU A 197 14.18 2.62 1.08
CA LEU A 197 13.83 2.82 2.49
C LEU A 197 13.78 4.30 2.86
N ARG A 198 14.71 5.10 2.32
CA ARG A 198 14.69 6.56 2.50
C ARG A 198 13.42 7.18 1.93
N ASP A 199 12.83 6.56 0.91
CA ASP A 199 11.63 7.07 0.23
C ASP A 199 10.32 6.82 0.96
N GLN A 200 10.33 5.95 1.96
CA GLN A 200 9.14 5.66 2.72
C GLN A 200 8.75 6.85 3.61
N TRP A 201 7.45 7.07 3.74
CA TRP A 201 6.88 8.00 4.73
C TRP A 201 7.33 7.71 6.16
N THR A 202 7.71 6.46 6.39
CA THR A 202 8.14 5.91 7.65
C THR A 202 9.56 6.28 8.05
N HIS A 203 10.33 6.86 7.12
CA HIS A 203 11.68 7.32 7.35
C HIS A 203 11.70 8.58 8.23
N GLU A 204 12.71 8.69 9.11
CA GLU A 204 12.82 9.76 10.11
C GLU A 204 12.82 11.17 9.51
N SER A 205 13.29 11.32 8.27
CA SER A 205 13.34 12.60 7.57
C SER A 205 11.95 13.17 7.32
N LYS A 206 10.93 12.32 7.17
CA LYS A 206 9.54 12.68 6.81
C LYS A 206 8.59 12.57 7.99
N ASP A 207 9.10 12.24 9.17
CA ASP A 207 8.29 11.96 10.35
C ASP A 207 7.42 13.14 10.81
N LEU A 208 7.95 14.37 10.74
CA LEU A 208 7.19 15.58 11.05
C LEU A 208 6.07 15.84 10.04
N GLU A 209 6.36 15.69 8.75
CA GLU A 209 5.38 15.85 7.67
C GLU A 209 4.29 14.78 7.77
N ARG A 210 4.68 13.52 7.96
CA ARG A 210 3.79 12.38 8.17
C ARG A 210 2.84 12.64 9.34
N THR A 211 3.40 13.09 10.47
CA THR A 211 2.61 13.43 11.67
C THR A 211 1.62 14.54 11.35
N TYR A 212 2.09 15.61 10.71
CA TYR A 212 1.24 16.72 10.29
C TYR A 212 0.08 16.26 9.39
N PHE A 213 0.36 15.37 8.43
CA PHE A 213 -0.66 14.83 7.54
C PHE A 213 -1.71 14.04 8.31
N ILE A 214 -1.30 13.06 9.12
CA ILE A 214 -2.21 12.23 9.92
C ILE A 214 -3.05 13.10 10.86
N ARG A 215 -2.40 13.95 11.67
CA ARG A 215 -3.09 14.76 12.69
C ARG A 215 -4.06 15.77 12.08
N THR A 216 -3.70 16.38 10.95
CA THR A 216 -4.60 17.31 10.27
C THR A 216 -5.82 16.57 9.72
N LEU A 217 -5.64 15.39 9.14
CA LEU A 217 -6.77 14.56 8.68
C LEU A 217 -7.66 14.10 9.83
N GLN A 218 -7.10 13.72 10.99
CA GLN A 218 -7.89 13.40 12.18
C GLN A 218 -8.73 14.62 12.65
N GLY A 219 -8.18 15.83 12.55
CA GLY A 219 -8.90 17.07 12.86
C GLY A 219 -10.05 17.34 11.87
N ILE A 220 -9.82 17.17 10.57
CA ILE A 220 -10.86 17.31 9.54
C ILE A 220 -11.93 16.22 9.72
N ALA A 221 -11.53 14.98 9.99
CA ALA A 221 -12.43 13.86 10.25
C ALA A 221 -13.39 14.17 11.41
N HIS A 222 -12.89 14.76 12.50
CA HIS A 222 -13.70 15.18 13.65
C HIS A 222 -14.72 16.26 13.24
N GLN A 223 -14.27 17.31 12.57
CA GLN A 223 -15.12 18.46 12.21
C GLN A 223 -16.21 18.10 11.19
N LYS A 224 -15.91 17.16 10.28
CA LYS A 224 -16.78 16.81 9.15
C LYS A 224 -17.50 15.48 9.33
N SER A 225 -17.18 14.72 10.38
CA SER A 225 -17.64 13.33 10.56
C SER A 225 -17.34 12.48 9.32
N LEU A 226 -16.12 12.63 8.81
CA LEU A 226 -15.64 12.04 7.58
C LEU A 226 -14.64 10.92 7.88
N ARG A 227 -14.93 9.70 7.44
CA ARG A 227 -13.98 8.58 7.61
C ARG A 227 -12.86 8.69 6.58
N MET A 228 -11.63 8.80 7.07
CA MET A 228 -10.43 8.85 6.24
C MET A 228 -9.90 7.44 5.99
N THR A 229 -9.42 7.18 4.77
CA THR A 229 -8.75 5.92 4.41
C THR A 229 -7.64 6.18 3.41
N PHE A 230 -6.42 5.74 3.69
CA PHE A 230 -5.32 5.78 2.74
C PHE A 230 -5.37 4.58 1.80
N LEU A 231 -5.19 4.83 0.50
CA LEU A 231 -4.92 3.84 -0.52
C LEU A 231 -3.49 4.03 -0.99
N SER A 232 -2.66 3.00 -0.83
CA SER A 232 -1.23 3.08 -1.14
C SER A 232 -0.69 1.83 -1.83
N GLY A 233 0.53 1.94 -2.35
CA GLY A 233 1.19 0.85 -3.08
C GLY A 233 2.70 1.09 -3.21
N ALA A 234 3.27 0.73 -4.36
CA ALA A 234 4.70 0.93 -4.67
C ALA A 234 5.71 0.25 -3.70
N VAL A 235 5.25 -0.65 -2.83
CA VAL A 235 6.09 -1.49 -1.95
C VAL A 235 6.04 -2.98 -2.31
N ASN A 236 5.41 -3.30 -3.45
CA ASN A 236 5.33 -4.65 -4.05
C ASN A 236 4.72 -5.75 -3.13
N VAL A 237 3.96 -5.36 -2.11
CA VAL A 237 3.22 -6.24 -1.19
C VAL A 237 1.78 -5.77 -1.06
N CYS A 238 0.88 -6.63 -0.57
CA CYS A 238 -0.38 -6.20 0.02
C CYS A 238 -0.41 -6.32 1.54
N GLY A 239 -1.28 -5.52 2.14
CA GLY A 239 -1.48 -5.42 3.59
C GLY A 239 -2.52 -4.39 3.95
N ALA A 240 -2.92 -4.39 5.21
CA ALA A 240 -3.77 -3.34 5.77
C ALA A 240 -3.21 -2.91 7.12
N GLY A 241 -3.42 -1.66 7.47
CA GLY A 241 -3.04 -1.09 8.75
C GLY A 241 -3.98 0.03 9.14
N LEU A 242 -3.79 0.57 10.33
CA LEU A 242 -4.56 1.70 10.82
C LEU A 242 -3.76 2.51 11.85
N VAL A 243 -4.10 3.78 11.96
CA VAL A 243 -3.85 4.56 13.17
C VAL A 243 -5.16 4.73 13.90
N HIS A 244 -5.19 4.63 15.23
CA HIS A 244 -6.41 4.80 16.02
C HIS A 244 -6.12 5.18 17.47
N ASP A 245 -7.12 5.70 18.18
CA ASP A 245 -7.08 5.78 19.64
C ASP A 245 -7.37 4.39 20.23
N PRO A 246 -6.48 3.79 21.04
CA PRO A 246 -6.74 2.49 21.66
C PRO A 246 -7.96 2.47 22.58
N ALA A 247 -8.30 3.62 23.20
CA ALA A 247 -9.48 3.73 24.05
C ALA A 247 -10.77 3.90 23.23
N HIS A 248 -10.67 4.45 22.02
CA HIS A 248 -11.83 4.76 21.17
C HIS A 248 -11.57 4.37 19.69
N PRO A 249 -11.41 3.07 19.37
CA PRO A 249 -10.97 2.61 18.04
C PRO A 249 -11.97 2.85 16.89
N SER A 250 -13.14 3.43 17.17
CA SER A 250 -14.15 3.78 16.18
C SER A 250 -14.25 5.29 15.90
N ASP A 251 -13.50 6.11 16.64
CA ASP A 251 -13.57 7.57 16.62
C ASP A 251 -12.95 8.19 15.35
N HIS A 252 -12.94 9.51 15.28
CA HIS A 252 -12.34 10.28 14.19
C HIS A 252 -10.82 10.11 14.05
N LYS A 253 -10.11 9.64 15.08
CA LYS A 253 -8.67 9.40 15.02
C LYS A 253 -8.34 8.17 14.20
N THR A 254 -9.33 7.29 14.01
CA THR A 254 -9.16 6.06 13.27
C THR A 254 -9.04 6.32 11.75
N ILE A 255 -7.85 6.10 11.19
CA ILE A 255 -7.58 6.19 9.76
C ILE A 255 -7.05 4.84 9.30
N TYR A 256 -7.77 4.20 8.38
CA TYR A 256 -7.36 2.94 7.79
C TYR A 256 -6.36 3.17 6.66
N GLN A 257 -5.54 2.17 6.36
CA GLN A 257 -4.74 2.13 5.16
C GLN A 257 -4.80 0.76 4.49
N ILE A 258 -5.00 0.78 3.18
CA ILE A 258 -4.99 -0.38 2.30
C ILE A 258 -3.76 -0.28 1.40
N ILE A 259 -2.92 -1.30 1.45
CA ILE A 259 -1.71 -1.42 0.64
C ILE A 259 -1.98 -2.47 -0.42
N SER A 260 -1.94 -2.07 -1.69
CA SER A 260 -2.02 -2.98 -2.84
C SER A 260 -0.68 -3.01 -3.58
N SER A 261 -0.28 -4.18 -4.08
CA SER A 261 0.94 -4.29 -4.88
C SER A 261 0.73 -3.70 -6.27
N SER A 262 1.81 -3.30 -6.94
CA SER A 262 1.74 -2.97 -8.35
C SER A 262 1.56 -4.27 -9.16
N VAL A 263 0.71 -4.22 -10.18
CA VAL A 263 0.38 -5.41 -11.00
C VAL A 263 1.60 -5.88 -11.82
N VAL A 264 2.55 -4.97 -12.07
CA VAL A 264 3.69 -5.20 -12.98
C VAL A 264 4.97 -5.64 -12.27
N ASN A 265 5.22 -5.21 -11.02
CA ASN A 265 6.49 -5.51 -10.35
C ASN A 265 6.50 -6.93 -9.78
N GLY A 266 7.71 -7.49 -9.69
CA GLY A 266 7.94 -8.72 -8.95
C GLY A 266 7.75 -8.50 -7.43
N PRO A 267 7.31 -9.53 -6.70
CA PRO A 267 7.27 -9.47 -5.24
C PRO A 267 8.68 -9.27 -4.66
N PRO A 268 8.82 -8.59 -3.50
CA PRO A 268 10.11 -8.44 -2.86
C PRO A 268 10.66 -9.81 -2.41
N PRO A 269 11.99 -9.94 -2.30
CA PRO A 269 12.62 -11.13 -1.73
C PRO A 269 12.05 -11.51 -0.36
N SER A 270 11.91 -12.81 -0.10
CA SER A 270 11.28 -13.33 1.12
C SER A 270 11.95 -12.89 2.42
N TYR A 271 13.27 -12.63 2.41
CA TYR A 271 13.98 -12.14 3.60
C TYR A 271 13.57 -10.71 3.99
N ILE A 272 13.20 -9.86 3.03
CA ILE A 272 12.70 -8.50 3.30
C ILE A 272 11.37 -8.60 4.04
N LEU A 273 10.49 -9.51 3.62
CA LEU A 273 9.25 -9.76 4.35
C LEU A 273 9.51 -10.21 5.79
N LYS A 274 10.49 -11.09 6.03
CA LYS A 274 10.85 -11.53 7.39
C LYS A 274 11.30 -10.35 8.26
N LEU A 275 12.16 -9.50 7.70
CA LEU A 275 12.65 -8.28 8.37
C LEU A 275 11.52 -7.29 8.67
N LEU A 276 10.59 -7.09 7.74
CA LEU A 276 9.42 -6.24 7.98
C LEU A 276 8.50 -6.80 9.08
N HIS A 277 8.50 -8.11 9.32
CA HIS A 277 7.73 -8.73 10.40
C HIS A 277 8.51 -8.91 11.69
N SER A 278 9.82 -8.63 11.73
CA SER A 278 10.63 -8.86 12.93
C SER A 278 10.46 -7.77 13.98
N SER A 279 10.05 -6.56 13.60
CA SER A 279 9.78 -5.50 14.56
C SER A 279 8.39 -5.67 15.19
N ASN A 280 8.38 -5.84 16.52
CA ASN A 280 7.18 -5.86 17.35
C ASN A 280 7.05 -4.61 18.23
N LYS A 281 7.83 -3.56 17.93
CA LYS A 281 7.75 -2.30 18.68
C LYS A 281 6.42 -1.63 18.43
N ALA A 282 5.73 -1.26 19.51
CA ALA A 282 4.52 -0.45 19.40
C ALA A 282 4.88 0.94 18.85
N LEU A 283 4.14 1.35 17.83
CA LEU A 283 4.31 2.63 17.15
C LEU A 283 3.15 3.54 17.53
N TYR A 284 3.47 4.81 17.74
CA TYR A 284 2.51 5.84 18.14
C TYR A 284 2.76 7.10 17.32
N VAL A 285 1.69 7.81 16.97
CA VAL A 285 1.78 9.09 16.25
C VAL A 285 1.92 10.20 17.30
N PRO A 286 2.96 11.03 17.27
CA PRO A 286 3.14 12.12 18.23
C PRO A 286 2.18 13.29 17.97
N ALA A 287 2.19 14.29 18.86
CA ALA A 287 1.55 15.58 18.58
C ALA A 287 2.31 16.33 17.47
N ASN A 288 1.64 17.26 16.79
CA ASN A 288 2.27 18.08 15.76
C ASN A 288 3.51 18.81 16.29
N GLY A 289 4.58 18.83 15.49
CA GLY A 289 5.86 19.44 15.87
C GLY A 289 6.79 18.54 16.69
N HIS A 290 6.33 17.37 17.11
CA HIS A 290 7.15 16.38 17.82
C HIS A 290 7.49 15.20 16.91
N ARG A 291 8.70 14.66 17.09
CA ARG A 291 9.15 13.45 16.39
C ARG A 291 8.65 12.18 17.09
N SER A 292 8.42 11.14 16.30
CA SER A 292 8.04 9.81 16.77
C SER A 292 9.18 9.23 17.60
N THR A 293 8.89 8.92 18.86
CA THR A 293 9.80 8.19 19.74
C THR A 293 9.27 6.75 19.88
N PRO A 294 10.02 5.74 19.39
CA PRO A 294 9.59 4.36 19.52
C PRO A 294 9.29 4.03 20.99
N SER A 295 8.14 3.42 21.25
CA SER A 295 7.71 2.96 22.58
C SER A 295 7.24 4.02 23.59
N HIS A 296 7.12 5.30 23.23
CA HIS A 296 6.40 6.27 24.08
C HIS A 296 4.92 6.32 23.65
N PRO A 297 3.97 5.87 24.48
CA PRO A 297 2.55 5.91 24.12
C PRO A 297 2.06 7.33 23.89
N THR A 298 1.17 7.46 22.91
CA THR A 298 0.39 8.68 22.65
C THR A 298 -1.09 8.30 22.52
N ASP A 299 -1.94 9.29 22.27
CA ASP A 299 -3.38 9.09 22.02
C ASP A 299 -3.69 8.49 20.64
N THR A 300 -2.70 8.14 19.83
CA THR A 300 -2.89 7.52 18.52
C THR A 300 -1.83 6.46 18.30
N LYS A 301 -2.26 5.19 18.30
CA LYS A 301 -1.43 4.02 18.04
C LYS A 301 -1.47 3.66 16.56
N GLU A 302 -0.35 3.19 16.02
CA GLU A 302 -0.21 2.65 14.67
C GLU A 302 -0.09 1.12 14.73
N ASP A 303 -0.96 0.41 14.01
CA ASP A 303 -0.99 -1.05 13.96
C ASP A 303 -1.15 -1.58 12.53
N MET A 304 -0.56 -2.74 12.27
CA MET A 304 -0.78 -3.52 11.06
C MET A 304 -1.77 -4.66 11.33
N MET A 305 -2.70 -4.89 10.42
CA MET A 305 -3.74 -5.92 10.55
C MET A 305 -3.21 -7.29 10.11
N GLU A 306 -3.55 -8.34 10.85
CA GLU A 306 -3.20 -9.72 10.52
C GLU A 306 -4.26 -10.38 9.61
N ILE A 307 -4.39 -9.88 8.38
CA ILE A 307 -5.42 -10.34 7.43
C ILE A 307 -5.05 -11.64 6.70
N PHE A 308 -3.76 -12.01 6.65
CA PHE A 308 -3.29 -13.14 5.85
C PHE A 308 -2.92 -14.36 6.71
N GLN A 309 -3.92 -15.00 7.29
CA GLN A 309 -3.72 -16.18 8.15
C GLN A 309 -3.20 -17.40 7.36
N THR A 310 -3.60 -17.53 6.10
CA THR A 310 -3.19 -18.59 5.18
C THR A 310 -2.53 -18.01 3.92
N ASP A 311 -1.74 -18.82 3.23
CA ASP A 311 -1.26 -18.52 1.88
C ASP A 311 -2.34 -18.87 0.85
N VAL A 312 -2.11 -18.47 -0.40
CA VAL A 312 -2.96 -18.82 -1.56
C VAL A 312 -3.09 -20.34 -1.79
N THR A 313 -2.18 -21.12 -1.22
CA THR A 313 -2.19 -22.59 -1.24
C THR A 313 -2.99 -23.22 -0.09
N GLY A 314 -3.52 -22.40 0.83
CA GLY A 314 -4.22 -22.85 2.04
C GLY A 314 -3.30 -23.17 3.23
N GLN A 315 -1.97 -23.15 3.04
CA GLN A 315 -1.03 -23.39 4.12
C GLN A 315 -1.02 -22.23 5.13
N ALA A 316 -0.88 -22.56 6.41
CA ALA A 316 -0.80 -21.55 7.47
C ALA A 316 0.46 -20.68 7.31
N ARG A 317 0.32 -19.37 7.60
CA ARG A 317 1.44 -18.42 7.52
C ARG A 317 1.93 -18.01 8.90
N GLU A 318 3.25 -17.97 9.03
CA GLU A 318 3.92 -17.33 10.17
C GLU A 318 3.76 -15.80 10.12
N HIS A 319 3.97 -15.21 8.95
CA HIS A 319 3.90 -13.76 8.73
C HIS A 319 2.55 -13.36 8.15
N LYS A 320 1.69 -12.76 8.98
CA LYS A 320 0.27 -12.56 8.69
C LYS A 320 -0.11 -11.13 8.29
N LYS A 321 0.81 -10.16 8.42
CA LYS A 321 0.53 -8.73 8.21
C LYS A 321 0.65 -8.31 6.74
N LEU A 322 1.69 -8.80 6.05
CA LEU A 322 1.93 -8.51 4.63
C LEU A 322 1.99 -9.77 3.78
N MET A 323 1.61 -9.68 2.50
CA MET A 323 1.79 -10.74 1.51
C MET A 323 2.50 -10.20 0.25
N ALA A 324 3.61 -10.82 -0.13
CA ALA A 324 4.37 -10.46 -1.32
C ALA A 324 3.87 -11.25 -2.54
N ARG A 325 2.76 -10.82 -3.11
CA ARG A 325 2.17 -11.39 -4.34
C ARG A 325 1.50 -10.28 -5.16
N ARG A 326 1.31 -10.51 -6.46
CA ARG A 326 0.48 -9.64 -7.30
C ARG A 326 -0.95 -9.69 -6.79
N ASN A 327 -1.57 -8.52 -6.69
CA ASN A 327 -2.92 -8.39 -6.17
C ASN A 327 -3.57 -7.09 -6.63
N TYR A 328 -4.87 -6.99 -6.39
CA TYR A 328 -5.59 -5.72 -6.36
C TYR A 328 -6.57 -5.72 -5.17
N ALA A 329 -6.92 -4.52 -4.70
CA ALA A 329 -7.96 -4.33 -3.71
C ALA A 329 -9.28 -3.94 -4.39
N ALA A 330 -10.37 -4.63 -4.08
CA ALA A 330 -11.72 -4.27 -4.49
C ALA A 330 -12.42 -3.60 -3.31
N VAL A 331 -12.83 -2.33 -3.50
CA VAL A 331 -13.53 -1.54 -2.48
C VAL A 331 -15.01 -1.44 -2.86
N VAL A 332 -15.89 -1.92 -1.99
CA VAL A 332 -17.33 -1.88 -2.19
C VAL A 332 -17.97 -1.09 -1.06
N ALA A 333 -18.68 -0.01 -1.41
CA ALA A 333 -19.52 0.70 -0.46
C ALA A 333 -20.87 -0.02 -0.32
N TYR A 334 -21.31 -0.25 0.91
CA TYR A 334 -22.57 -0.95 1.19
C TYR A 334 -23.27 -0.35 2.41
N ASP A 335 -24.60 -0.44 2.42
CA ASP A 335 -25.41 -0.13 3.61
C ASP A 335 -25.48 -1.39 4.48
N PRO A 336 -24.95 -1.36 5.72
CA PRO A 336 -24.96 -2.53 6.59
C PRO A 336 -26.38 -2.99 6.98
N GLU A 337 -27.36 -2.09 7.05
CA GLU A 337 -28.74 -2.44 7.41
C GLU A 337 -29.45 -3.13 6.24
N ALA A 338 -29.19 -2.71 5.01
CA ALA A 338 -29.73 -3.33 3.80
C ALA A 338 -29.25 -4.78 3.61
N VAL A 339 -28.00 -5.08 3.98
CA VAL A 339 -27.42 -6.43 3.86
C VAL A 339 -28.00 -7.39 4.90
N VAL A 340 -28.22 -6.93 6.14
CA VAL A 340 -28.83 -7.76 7.20
C VAL A 340 -30.27 -8.15 6.86
N GLY A 341 -31.03 -7.24 6.24
CA GLY A 341 -32.41 -7.51 5.80
C GLY A 341 -32.56 -8.60 4.73
N GLN A 342 -31.55 -8.79 3.88
CA GLN A 342 -31.57 -9.87 2.87
C GLN A 342 -31.25 -11.27 3.45
N GLY A 343 -30.54 -11.34 4.58
CA GLY A 343 -30.16 -12.61 5.22
C GLY A 343 -31.28 -13.29 6.02
N GLN A 344 -32.38 -12.60 6.34
CA GLN A 344 -33.47 -13.11 7.18
C GLN A 344 -34.76 -13.47 6.42
N GLY A 345 -34.74 -13.57 5.09
CA GLY A 345 -35.97 -13.72 4.28
C GLY A 345 -35.90 -14.75 3.16
N LEU A 346 -35.67 -16.02 3.47
CA LEU A 346 -35.96 -17.15 2.57
C LEU A 346 -36.76 -18.22 3.31
N ALA A 347 -37.97 -17.86 3.77
CA ALA A 347 -39.02 -18.84 3.97
C ALA A 347 -39.71 -19.07 2.61
N PRO A 348 -40.01 -20.33 2.21
CA PRO A 348 -40.66 -20.59 0.93
C PRO A 348 -42.03 -19.90 0.89
N PRO A 349 -42.45 -19.35 -0.26
CA PRO A 349 -43.70 -18.60 -0.35
C PRO A 349 -44.88 -19.56 -0.16
N HIS A 350 -45.72 -19.29 0.83
CA HIS A 350 -47.05 -19.88 0.91
C HIS A 350 -47.87 -19.42 -0.32
N PRO A 351 -48.53 -20.34 -1.05
CA PRO A 351 -49.36 -19.96 -2.19
C PRO A 351 -50.67 -19.35 -1.66
N GLY A 352 -50.79 -18.02 -1.73
CA GLY A 352 -52.05 -17.36 -1.37
C GLY A 352 -52.06 -15.85 -1.15
N ALA A 353 -50.92 -15.16 -1.06
CA ALA A 353 -50.90 -13.72 -0.83
C ALA A 353 -50.64 -12.95 -2.14
N ALA A 354 -51.66 -12.20 -2.57
CA ALA A 354 -51.59 -11.31 -3.73
C ALA A 354 -50.46 -10.27 -3.59
N ALA A 355 -49.70 -10.07 -4.67
CA ALA A 355 -48.67 -9.05 -4.76
C ALA A 355 -49.31 -7.66 -4.87
N THR A 356 -49.15 -6.83 -3.83
CA THR A 356 -49.39 -5.39 -3.91
C THR A 356 -48.10 -4.69 -4.37
N PRO A 357 -48.10 -3.92 -5.47
CA PRO A 357 -46.94 -3.15 -5.87
C PRO A 357 -46.87 -1.83 -5.10
N GLY A 358 -45.67 -1.49 -4.59
CA GLY A 358 -45.34 -0.10 -4.23
C GLY A 358 -45.59 0.28 -2.78
N GLY A 359 -44.71 -0.13 -1.88
CA GLY A 359 -44.50 0.54 -0.59
C GLY A 359 -43.36 1.53 -0.71
N SER A 360 -43.64 2.75 -1.15
CA SER A 360 -42.72 3.89 -0.99
C SER A 360 -42.56 4.14 0.51
N GLY A 361 -41.46 3.65 1.08
CA GLY A 361 -41.06 3.94 2.45
C GLY A 361 -40.81 5.44 2.61
N SER A 362 -41.81 6.13 3.13
CA SER A 362 -41.71 7.45 3.76
C SER A 362 -40.80 7.33 5.00
N GLY A 363 -39.49 7.33 4.78
CA GLY A 363 -38.46 7.47 5.81
C GLY A 363 -37.80 8.84 5.69
N SER A 364 -37.87 9.64 6.75
CA SER A 364 -37.19 10.92 6.91
C SER A 364 -35.76 10.93 6.33
N GLY A 365 -35.39 12.00 5.63
CA GLY A 365 -34.16 12.13 4.82
C GLY A 365 -32.82 12.10 5.56
N LYS A 366 -32.51 11.00 6.25
CA LYS A 366 -31.14 10.64 6.63
C LYS A 366 -30.53 9.86 5.48
N ALA A 367 -29.47 10.39 4.87
CA ALA A 367 -28.63 9.59 3.98
C ALA A 367 -28.20 8.32 4.75
N GLY A 368 -28.44 7.13 4.20
CA GLY A 368 -28.09 5.86 4.83
C GLY A 368 -26.60 5.79 5.17
N LYS A 369 -26.26 5.12 6.27
CA LYS A 369 -24.85 4.91 6.66
C LYS A 369 -24.20 3.95 5.65
N LEU A 370 -23.05 4.32 5.12
CA LEU A 370 -22.27 3.44 4.23
C LEU A 370 -21.01 2.96 4.93
N ASN A 371 -20.75 1.66 4.86
CA ASN A 371 -19.45 1.08 5.19
C ASN A 371 -18.72 0.70 3.91
N LEU A 372 -17.40 0.59 3.98
CA LEU A 372 -16.60 0.02 2.89
C LEU A 372 -16.17 -1.40 3.26
N ALA A 373 -16.43 -2.36 2.39
CA ALA A 373 -15.84 -3.69 2.43
C ALA A 373 -14.69 -3.76 1.43
N ILE A 374 -13.51 -4.13 1.89
CA ILE A 374 -12.29 -4.13 1.08
C ILE A 374 -11.71 -5.53 1.02
N ASP A 375 -11.76 -6.12 -0.16
CA ASP A 375 -11.23 -7.46 -0.42
C ASP A 375 -9.93 -7.39 -1.22
N PHE A 376 -8.94 -8.18 -0.81
CA PHE A 376 -7.72 -8.39 -1.57
C PHE A 376 -7.88 -9.61 -2.48
N MET A 377 -7.70 -9.39 -3.78
CA MET A 377 -7.70 -10.45 -4.78
C MET A 377 -6.25 -10.78 -5.11
N VAL A 378 -5.74 -11.88 -4.57
CA VAL A 378 -4.33 -12.24 -4.64
C VAL A 378 -4.09 -13.37 -5.63
N GLN A 379 -3.12 -13.19 -6.52
CA GLN A 379 -2.77 -14.20 -7.52
C GLN A 379 -2.10 -15.43 -6.87
N GLY A 380 -2.59 -16.62 -7.23
CA GLY A 380 -1.99 -17.90 -6.90
C GLY A 380 -0.67 -18.18 -7.62
N GLU A 381 -0.18 -19.42 -7.53
CA GLU A 381 1.06 -19.83 -8.20
C GLU A 381 0.93 -19.92 -9.72
N GLY A 382 1.99 -19.51 -10.43
CA GLY A 382 2.06 -19.51 -11.90
C GLY A 382 1.41 -18.29 -12.57
N SER A 383 1.68 -18.11 -13.87
CA SER A 383 1.20 -16.95 -14.64
C SER A 383 -0.33 -16.81 -14.72
N TYR A 384 -1.05 -17.92 -14.54
CA TYR A 384 -2.51 -18.00 -14.55
C TYR A 384 -3.05 -18.68 -13.27
N GLY A 385 -2.35 -18.49 -12.15
CA GLY A 385 -2.76 -19.04 -10.85
C GLY A 385 -4.17 -18.58 -10.45
N GLN A 386 -4.90 -19.46 -9.78
CA GLN A 386 -6.22 -19.14 -9.21
C GLN A 386 -6.13 -17.91 -8.30
N VAL A 387 -7.14 -17.04 -8.36
CA VAL A 387 -7.20 -15.84 -7.51
C VAL A 387 -7.86 -16.21 -6.19
N VAL A 388 -7.18 -15.90 -5.08
CA VAL A 388 -7.68 -16.14 -3.73
C VAL A 388 -8.07 -14.81 -3.09
N LYS A 389 -9.27 -14.77 -2.52
CA LYS A 389 -9.82 -13.61 -1.82
C LYS A 389 -9.40 -13.61 -0.35
N PHE A 390 -8.93 -12.47 0.15
CA PHE A 390 -8.66 -12.20 1.56
C PHE A 390 -9.44 -10.97 2.03
N GLY A 391 -10.03 -11.02 3.22
CA GLY A 391 -10.87 -9.96 3.77
C GLY A 391 -12.33 -10.41 4.04
N PRO A 392 -13.28 -9.48 4.14
CA PRO A 392 -13.10 -8.04 3.91
C PRO A 392 -12.43 -7.34 5.10
N VAL A 393 -11.60 -6.32 4.82
CA VAL A 393 -11.34 -5.25 5.77
C VAL A 393 -12.55 -4.31 5.74
N VAL A 394 -13.23 -4.17 6.87
CA VAL A 394 -14.42 -3.31 6.99
C VAL A 394 -14.01 -1.94 7.52
N VAL A 395 -14.32 -0.90 6.77
CA VAL A 395 -14.13 0.50 7.16
C VAL A 395 -15.50 1.12 7.44
N PRO A 396 -15.87 1.34 8.72
CA PRO A 396 -17.18 1.87 9.06
C PRO A 396 -17.27 3.39 8.82
N SER A 397 -18.48 3.87 8.50
CA SER A 397 -18.77 5.32 8.53
C SER A 397 -18.43 5.93 9.88
N LEU A 398 -17.99 7.19 9.91
CA LEU A 398 -17.80 7.94 11.15
C LEU A 398 -19.13 8.57 11.59
N GLU A 399 -19.51 8.39 12.86
CA GLU A 399 -20.73 9.01 13.41
C GLU A 399 -20.52 10.48 13.74
N HIS A 400 -21.60 11.26 13.71
CA HIS A 400 -21.52 12.68 14.03
C HIS A 400 -21.13 12.91 15.50
N GLY A 401 -20.08 13.71 15.74
CA GLY A 401 -19.58 14.00 17.08
C GLY A 401 -18.71 12.90 17.72
N LYS A 402 -18.24 11.94 16.93
CA LYS A 402 -17.24 10.93 17.34
C LYS A 402 -15.92 11.12 16.62
#